data_AF-A0A5P0ZXS8-F1
#
_entry.id   AF-A0A5P0ZXS8-F1
#
_cell.length_a   1.000
_cell.length_b   1.000
_cell.length_c   1.000
_cell.angle_alpha   90.00
_cell.angle_beta   90.00
_cell.angle_gamma   90.00
#
_symmetry.space_group_name_H-M   'P 1'
#
loop_
_entity.id
_entity.type
_entity.pdbx_description
1 polymer ?
#
loop_
_entity_poly.entity_id
_entity_poly.type
_entity_poly.pdbx_seq_one_letter_code
_entity_poly.pdbx_strand_id
1 'polypeptide(L)'
;MTVYQLKNDFLTVKINSLGAEMNSIKNNEDSEFIWQADSKVWGRHAPVLFPIVGRLKDDHYFVDGKEYQMTQHGFARDQEFSLDSQTDAKLVLSLTTSEASLKKYPYHFKLRIVYQLVKDTVQISYLVDSMEESEDMYFSIGAHPGFSVPFDKGLKFEDYKVQVDPVETRTHIPISDHLVDLNNEQKVENQNFSMARDYFVDDAVVYRLNDPAEVTISSDKSDHKLTLDTVNAKFFGMWSTYPDDNGKFMCIEPWWGLADKTDSDNDLKHKYAINKLAPKEQFEAYFSISIK
;
A
#
# COMPACT_ATOMS: atom_id res chain seq x y z
N MET A 1 -9.46 -13.49 -14.63
CA MET A 1 -8.22 -13.01 -14.01
C MET A 1 -7.03 -13.78 -14.54
N THR A 2 -6.16 -13.09 -15.26
CA THR A 2 -4.85 -13.60 -15.70
C THR A 2 -3.86 -13.44 -14.55
N VAL A 3 -2.89 -14.35 -14.43
CA VAL A 3 -1.77 -14.21 -13.49
C VAL A 3 -0.49 -14.08 -14.31
N TYR A 4 0.20 -12.95 -14.16
CA TYR A 4 1.50 -12.71 -14.75
C TYR A 4 2.60 -13.19 -13.81
N GLN A 5 3.75 -13.56 -14.37
CA GLN A 5 4.91 -14.00 -13.62
C GLN A 5 6.14 -13.24 -14.08
N LEU A 6 6.91 -12.75 -13.11
CA LEU A 6 8.27 -12.26 -13.27
C LEU A 6 9.23 -13.24 -12.59
N LYS A 7 10.42 -13.43 -13.16
CA LYS A 7 11.46 -14.28 -12.61
C LYS A 7 12.85 -13.79 -12.97
N ASN A 8 13.77 -13.88 -12.01
CA ASN A 8 15.20 -13.76 -12.25
C ASN A 8 15.96 -14.83 -11.43
N ASP A 9 17.26 -14.66 -11.25
CA ASP A 9 18.13 -15.60 -10.51
C ASP A 9 17.85 -15.67 -9.00
N PHE A 10 17.02 -14.78 -8.45
CA PHE A 10 16.80 -14.66 -7.00
C PHE A 10 15.34 -14.87 -6.61
N LEU A 11 14.42 -14.29 -7.38
CA LEU A 11 13.00 -14.21 -7.05
C LEU A 11 12.11 -14.71 -8.18
N THR A 12 10.98 -15.28 -7.79
CA THR A 12 9.79 -15.47 -8.64
C THR A 12 8.64 -14.67 -8.04
N VAL A 13 8.03 -13.79 -8.82
CA VAL A 13 6.93 -12.92 -8.38
C VAL A 13 5.72 -13.13 -9.27
N LYS A 14 4.52 -13.20 -8.68
CA LYS A 14 3.27 -13.31 -9.41
C LYS A 14 2.34 -12.14 -9.12
N ILE A 15 1.68 -11.67 -10.18
CA ILE A 15 0.81 -10.49 -10.15
C ILE A 15 -0.49 -10.83 -10.86
N ASN A 16 -1.62 -10.62 -10.18
CA ASN A 16 -2.96 -10.73 -10.74
C ASN A 16 -3.25 -9.57 -11.71
N SER A 17 -3.94 -9.83 -12.82
CA SER A 17 -4.50 -8.76 -13.65
C SER A 17 -5.57 -7.96 -12.90
N LEU A 18 -6.34 -8.62 -12.02
CA LEU A 18 -7.28 -7.96 -11.13
C LEU A 18 -6.53 -7.16 -10.07
N GLY A 19 -6.83 -5.87 -10.01
CA GLY A 19 -6.21 -4.92 -9.09
C GLY A 19 -4.74 -4.65 -9.34
N ALA A 20 -4.15 -5.23 -10.40
CA ALA A 20 -2.70 -5.37 -10.54
C ALA A 20 -2.05 -5.90 -9.24
N GLU A 21 -2.74 -6.78 -8.51
CA GLU A 21 -2.35 -7.17 -7.16
C GLU A 21 -1.19 -8.18 -7.18
N MET A 22 -0.09 -7.84 -6.53
CA MET A 22 0.99 -8.80 -6.27
C MET A 22 0.50 -9.86 -5.26
N ASN A 23 0.54 -11.14 -5.65
CA ASN A 23 -0.03 -12.22 -4.83
C ASN A 23 1.01 -13.22 -4.31
N SER A 24 2.26 -13.13 -4.79
CA SER A 24 3.35 -14.03 -4.41
C SER A 24 4.69 -13.38 -4.65
N ILE A 25 5.59 -13.51 -3.67
CA ILE A 25 7.04 -13.31 -3.82
C ILE A 25 7.69 -14.55 -3.23
N LYS A 26 8.43 -15.29 -4.06
CA LYS A 26 9.20 -16.46 -3.62
C LYS A 26 10.68 -16.29 -3.88
N ASN A 27 11.50 -16.70 -2.92
CA ASN A 27 12.93 -16.86 -3.12
C ASN A 27 13.26 -18.23 -3.75
N ASN A 28 14.54 -18.51 -3.99
CA ASN A 28 14.99 -19.78 -4.56
C ASN A 28 14.81 -21.00 -3.64
N GLU A 29 14.56 -20.78 -2.35
CA GLU A 29 14.27 -21.82 -1.37
C GLU A 29 12.77 -22.17 -1.29
N ASP A 30 11.96 -21.55 -2.15
CA ASP A 30 10.49 -21.69 -2.23
C ASP A 30 9.74 -21.13 -1.01
N SER A 31 10.39 -20.28 -0.20
CA SER A 31 9.76 -19.52 0.88
C SER A 31 8.85 -18.44 0.30
N GLU A 32 7.59 -18.40 0.75
CA GLU A 32 6.58 -17.43 0.31
C GLU A 32 6.52 -16.25 1.28
N PHE A 33 6.71 -15.04 0.74
CA PHE A 33 6.78 -13.82 1.53
C PHE A 33 5.49 -13.01 1.51
N ILE A 34 4.56 -13.27 0.58
CA ILE A 34 3.25 -12.59 0.55
C ILE A 34 2.19 -13.43 1.27
N TRP A 35 1.34 -12.77 2.03
CA TRP A 35 0.17 -13.37 2.67
C TRP A 35 -0.78 -13.95 1.64
N GLN A 36 -1.26 -15.18 1.87
CA GLN A 36 -2.03 -15.96 0.89
C GLN A 36 -3.55 -15.75 0.96
N ALA A 37 -3.98 -14.57 1.43
CA ALA A 37 -5.36 -14.10 1.38
C ALA A 37 -6.41 -15.08 1.97
N ASP A 38 -6.16 -15.69 3.13
CA ASP A 38 -7.21 -16.49 3.80
C ASP A 38 -8.41 -15.58 4.09
N SER A 39 -9.52 -15.83 3.39
CA SER A 39 -10.72 -15.02 3.44
C SER A 39 -11.42 -15.03 4.79
N LYS A 40 -11.08 -15.97 5.67
CA LYS A 40 -11.55 -15.98 7.06
C LYS A 40 -10.85 -14.94 7.94
N VAL A 41 -9.67 -14.47 7.52
CA VAL A 41 -8.82 -13.55 8.26
C VAL A 41 -8.74 -12.21 7.52
N TRP A 42 -8.14 -12.23 6.33
CA TRP A 42 -8.03 -11.07 5.43
C TRP A 42 -7.88 -11.58 3.98
N GLY A 43 -8.94 -11.42 3.18
CA GLY A 43 -9.05 -11.99 1.83
C GLY A 43 -8.33 -11.23 0.72
N ARG A 44 -7.23 -10.54 1.01
CA ARG A 44 -6.40 -9.81 0.03
C ARG A 44 -4.92 -10.12 0.27
N HIS A 45 -4.05 -9.84 -0.71
CA HIS A 45 -2.62 -10.13 -0.65
C HIS A 45 -1.80 -8.84 -0.49
N ALA A 46 -1.88 -7.97 -1.50
CA ALA A 46 -1.15 -6.71 -1.58
C ALA A 46 -1.89 -5.68 -2.43
N PRO A 47 -3.10 -5.24 -2.01
CA PRO A 47 -3.94 -4.42 -2.85
C PRO A 47 -3.33 -3.05 -3.13
N VAL A 48 -3.64 -2.53 -4.32
CA VAL A 48 -3.33 -1.15 -4.74
C VAL A 48 -4.49 -0.24 -4.31
N LEU A 49 -4.15 0.87 -3.66
CA LEU A 49 -5.12 1.82 -3.11
C LEU A 49 -5.21 3.02 -4.03
N PHE A 50 -6.33 3.19 -4.73
CA PHE A 50 -6.58 4.32 -5.66
C PHE A 50 -8.08 4.42 -5.99
N PRO A 51 -8.66 5.64 -6.08
CA PRO A 51 -8.01 6.96 -6.02
C PRO A 51 -7.98 7.58 -4.62
N ILE A 52 -8.22 6.79 -3.56
CA ILE A 52 -8.11 7.22 -2.17
C ILE A 52 -7.31 6.20 -1.37
N VAL A 53 -6.64 6.67 -0.31
CA VAL A 53 -6.02 5.82 0.73
C VAL A 53 -6.90 5.90 1.98
N GLY A 54 -7.09 4.79 2.68
CA GLY A 54 -7.94 4.73 3.87
C GLY A 54 -9.41 4.97 3.56
N ARG A 55 -10.17 5.40 4.57
CA ARG A 55 -11.62 5.64 4.47
C ARG A 55 -11.94 7.12 4.28
N LEU A 56 -13.04 7.42 3.61
CA LEU A 56 -13.66 8.75 3.62
C LEU A 56 -14.66 8.82 4.77
N LYS A 57 -14.85 10.01 5.34
CA LYS A 57 -15.88 10.17 6.36
C LYS A 57 -17.25 9.91 5.73
N ASP A 58 -18.01 8.99 6.35
CA ASP A 58 -19.32 8.53 5.87
C ASP A 58 -19.30 7.93 4.44
N ASP A 59 -18.14 7.42 3.99
CA ASP A 59 -17.93 6.74 2.69
C ASP A 59 -18.34 7.55 1.43
N HIS A 60 -18.34 8.89 1.53
CA HIS A 60 -18.66 9.78 0.41
C HIS A 60 -17.79 11.04 0.39
N TYR A 61 -17.85 11.78 -0.71
CA TYR A 61 -17.20 13.08 -0.87
C TYR A 61 -17.92 13.94 -1.91
N PHE A 62 -17.54 15.21 -1.98
CA PHE A 62 -18.04 16.18 -2.95
C PHE A 62 -16.93 16.67 -3.87
N VAL A 63 -17.30 16.91 -5.13
CA VAL A 63 -16.52 17.68 -6.11
C VAL A 63 -17.48 18.66 -6.76
N ASP A 64 -17.18 19.96 -6.63
CA ASP A 64 -18.00 21.04 -7.20
C ASP A 64 -19.49 20.94 -6.83
N GLY A 65 -19.75 20.58 -5.57
CA GLY A 65 -21.09 20.45 -4.99
C GLY A 65 -21.84 19.16 -5.36
N LYS A 66 -21.26 18.27 -6.18
CA LYS A 66 -21.84 16.98 -6.51
C LYS A 66 -21.25 15.87 -5.64
N GLU A 67 -22.13 15.05 -5.06
CA GLU A 67 -21.77 13.92 -4.20
C GLU A 67 -21.33 12.69 -5.00
N TYR A 68 -20.32 11.99 -4.48
CA TYR A 68 -19.79 10.73 -4.98
C TYR A 68 -19.59 9.75 -3.83
N GLN A 69 -19.87 8.48 -4.08
CA GLN A 69 -19.77 7.40 -3.10
C GLN A 69 -18.52 6.56 -3.38
N MET A 70 -17.71 6.30 -2.37
CA MET A 70 -16.45 5.58 -2.49
C MET A 70 -16.13 4.79 -1.23
N THR A 71 -16.00 3.48 -1.38
CA THR A 71 -15.56 2.60 -0.30
C THR A 71 -14.08 2.82 0.04
N GLN A 72 -13.69 2.44 1.25
CA GLN A 72 -12.31 2.45 1.74
C GLN A 72 -11.30 1.99 0.68
N HIS A 73 -10.17 2.68 0.57
CA HIS A 73 -9.05 2.46 -0.37
C HIS A 73 -9.41 2.54 -1.88
N GLY A 74 -10.57 3.07 -2.21
CA GLY A 74 -10.98 3.31 -3.60
C GLY A 74 -11.43 2.05 -4.32
N PHE A 75 -11.26 2.01 -5.64
CA PHE A 75 -11.79 0.94 -6.49
C PHE A 75 -10.73 0.20 -7.32
N ALA A 76 -9.50 0.69 -7.42
CA ALA A 76 -8.51 0.11 -8.34
C ALA A 76 -8.29 -1.39 -8.09
N ARG A 77 -8.17 -1.81 -6.83
CA ARG A 77 -8.03 -3.21 -6.41
C ARG A 77 -9.17 -4.16 -6.86
N ASP A 78 -10.30 -3.61 -7.30
CA ASP A 78 -11.48 -4.38 -7.75
C ASP A 78 -11.70 -4.26 -9.27
N GLN A 79 -10.73 -3.75 -10.04
CA GLN A 79 -10.81 -3.60 -11.49
C GLN A 79 -9.75 -4.44 -12.21
N GLU A 80 -10.08 -4.96 -13.39
CA GLU A 80 -9.09 -5.66 -14.24
C GLU A 80 -8.18 -4.63 -14.93
N PHE A 81 -6.87 -4.81 -14.78
CA PHE A 81 -5.87 -4.03 -15.47
C PHE A 81 -5.50 -4.69 -16.79
N SER A 82 -5.21 -3.86 -17.79
CA SER A 82 -4.73 -4.30 -19.10
C SER A 82 -3.21 -4.42 -19.09
N LEU A 83 -2.68 -5.39 -19.84
CA LEU A 83 -1.25 -5.53 -20.06
C LEU A 83 -0.75 -4.49 -21.05
N ASP A 84 0.15 -3.61 -20.61
CA ASP A 84 0.86 -2.68 -21.51
C ASP A 84 2.13 -3.33 -22.05
N SER A 85 2.93 -4.01 -21.21
CA SER A 85 4.14 -4.75 -21.64
C SER A 85 4.64 -5.74 -20.60
N GLN A 86 5.39 -6.76 -21.04
CA GLN A 86 6.05 -7.74 -20.16
C GLN A 86 7.37 -8.23 -20.75
N THR A 87 8.36 -8.40 -19.88
CA THR A 87 9.58 -9.20 -20.08
C THR A 87 9.71 -10.20 -18.92
N ASP A 88 10.78 -10.99 -18.88
CA ASP A 88 11.00 -11.93 -17.77
C ASP A 88 11.14 -11.21 -16.41
N ALA A 89 11.64 -9.98 -16.40
CA ALA A 89 11.93 -9.23 -15.17
C ALA A 89 11.11 -7.93 -15.01
N LYS A 90 10.25 -7.57 -15.97
CA LYS A 90 9.45 -6.35 -15.93
C LYS A 90 8.01 -6.59 -16.36
N LEU A 91 7.05 -6.03 -15.65
CA LEU A 91 5.64 -6.03 -16.00
C LEU A 91 5.09 -4.61 -15.90
N VAL A 92 4.31 -4.18 -16.90
CA VAL A 92 3.55 -2.92 -16.87
C VAL A 92 2.08 -3.23 -17.10
N LEU A 93 1.26 -2.91 -16.11
CA LEU A 93 -0.20 -3.02 -16.17
C LEU A 93 -0.82 -1.63 -16.11
N SER A 94 -1.97 -1.42 -16.77
CA SER A 94 -2.66 -0.14 -16.74
C SER A 94 -4.17 -0.25 -16.50
N LEU A 95 -4.70 0.74 -15.79
CA LEU A 95 -6.12 1.00 -15.61
C LEU A 95 -6.41 2.41 -16.12
N THR A 96 -7.31 2.51 -17.08
CA THR A 96 -7.76 3.79 -17.65
C THR A 96 -9.21 4.02 -17.24
N THR A 97 -9.61 5.29 -17.15
CA THR A 97 -10.99 5.68 -16.87
C THR A 97 -12.01 4.94 -17.74
N SER A 98 -13.10 4.53 -17.09
CA SER A 98 -14.29 3.95 -17.70
C SER A 98 -15.55 4.69 -17.24
N GLU A 99 -16.66 4.50 -17.94
CA GLU A 99 -17.98 5.02 -17.51
C GLU A 99 -18.35 4.59 -16.07
N ALA A 100 -17.94 3.38 -15.66
CA ALA A 100 -18.18 2.88 -14.30
C ALA A 100 -17.35 3.64 -13.26
N SER A 101 -16.08 3.93 -13.56
CA SER A 101 -15.22 4.72 -12.67
C SER A 101 -15.69 6.17 -12.55
N LEU A 102 -16.17 6.80 -13.64
CA LEU A 102 -16.66 8.19 -13.64
C LEU A 102 -17.91 8.41 -12.76
N LYS A 103 -18.67 7.35 -12.49
CA LYS A 103 -19.79 7.39 -11.53
C LYS A 103 -19.31 7.53 -10.08
N LYS A 104 -18.09 7.08 -9.79
CA LYS A 104 -17.48 7.10 -8.45
C LYS A 104 -16.41 8.19 -8.30
N TYR A 105 -15.75 8.57 -9.40
CA TYR A 105 -14.59 9.46 -9.41
C TYR A 105 -14.57 10.30 -10.69
N PRO A 106 -14.87 11.61 -10.62
CA PRO A 106 -15.19 12.43 -11.79
C PRO A 106 -13.97 12.99 -12.51
N TYR A 107 -12.89 12.22 -12.60
CA TYR A 107 -11.68 12.61 -13.31
C TYR A 107 -11.26 11.51 -14.30
N HIS A 108 -10.73 11.94 -15.44
CA HIS A 108 -10.10 11.10 -16.43
C HIS A 108 -8.62 10.90 -16.07
N PHE A 109 -8.18 9.65 -16.05
CA PHE A 109 -6.88 9.24 -15.60
C PHE A 109 -6.38 8.02 -16.38
N LYS A 110 -5.06 7.86 -16.38
CA LYS A 110 -4.42 6.56 -16.62
C LYS A 110 -3.50 6.24 -15.44
N LEU A 111 -3.78 5.13 -14.76
CA LEU A 111 -2.91 4.57 -13.74
C LEU A 111 -2.09 3.44 -14.37
N ARG A 112 -0.76 3.55 -14.31
CA ARG A 112 0.16 2.47 -14.69
C ARG A 112 0.91 1.98 -13.47
N ILE A 113 1.04 0.66 -13.36
CA ILE A 113 1.83 0.02 -12.32
C ILE A 113 2.95 -0.76 -12.98
N VAL A 114 4.17 -0.46 -12.56
CA VAL A 114 5.39 -1.09 -13.06
C VAL A 114 5.95 -1.97 -11.95
N TYR A 115 6.08 -3.26 -12.22
CA TYR A 115 6.83 -4.20 -11.39
C TYR A 115 8.15 -4.52 -12.09
N GLN A 116 9.27 -4.39 -11.39
CA GLN A 116 10.60 -4.68 -11.93
C GLN A 116 11.42 -5.48 -10.93
N LEU A 117 12.00 -6.59 -11.36
CA LEU A 117 12.97 -7.35 -10.58
C LEU A 117 14.37 -6.82 -10.81
N VAL A 118 15.08 -6.54 -9.71
CA VAL A 118 16.51 -6.19 -9.69
C VAL A 118 17.17 -7.00 -8.60
N LYS A 119 17.91 -8.05 -8.98
CA LYS A 119 18.45 -9.06 -8.04
C LYS A 119 17.35 -9.59 -7.11
N ASP A 120 17.56 -9.48 -5.81
CA ASP A 120 16.70 -9.87 -4.69
C ASP A 120 15.64 -8.81 -4.32
N THR A 121 15.42 -7.83 -5.19
CA THR A 121 14.51 -6.69 -4.96
C THR A 121 13.40 -6.64 -6.00
N VAL A 122 12.17 -6.40 -5.56
CA VAL A 122 11.04 -5.98 -6.38
C VAL A 122 10.91 -4.46 -6.26
N GLN A 123 11.07 -3.75 -7.37
CA GLN A 123 10.78 -2.32 -7.46
C GLN A 123 9.36 -2.13 -8.01
N ILE A 124 8.58 -1.28 -7.36
CA ILE A 124 7.19 -1.01 -7.72
C ILE A 124 7.03 0.50 -7.92
N SER A 125 6.53 0.89 -9.10
CA SER A 125 6.25 2.28 -9.44
C SER A 125 4.79 2.46 -9.86
N TYR A 126 4.18 3.53 -9.38
CA TYR A 126 2.88 4.02 -9.79
C TYR A 126 3.04 5.30 -10.59
N LEU A 127 2.55 5.28 -11.83
CA LEU A 127 2.49 6.45 -12.69
C LEU A 127 1.02 6.82 -12.89
N VAL A 128 0.64 7.99 -12.42
CA VAL A 128 -0.74 8.50 -12.55
C VAL A 128 -0.72 9.68 -13.51
N ASP A 129 -1.31 9.50 -14.68
CA ASP A 129 -1.49 10.56 -15.67
C ASP A 129 -2.86 11.21 -15.48
N SER A 130 -2.89 12.54 -15.38
CA SER A 130 -4.13 13.31 -15.55
C SER A 130 -4.48 13.33 -17.03
N MET A 131 -5.66 12.82 -17.39
CA MET A 131 -6.20 12.91 -18.75
C MET A 131 -7.22 14.04 -18.90
N GLU A 132 -7.30 14.92 -17.90
CA GLU A 132 -8.11 16.13 -17.95
C GLU A 132 -7.54 17.15 -18.95
N GLU A 133 -8.44 17.93 -19.56
CA GLU A 133 -8.07 18.97 -20.52
C GLU A 133 -7.83 20.34 -19.85
N SER A 134 -8.60 20.65 -18.81
CA SER A 134 -8.56 21.98 -18.15
C SER A 134 -8.59 21.96 -16.62
N GLU A 135 -9.13 20.91 -16.00
CA GLU A 135 -9.30 20.85 -14.55
C GLU A 135 -8.19 20.05 -13.85
N ASP A 136 -7.83 20.49 -12.65
CA ASP A 136 -6.92 19.74 -11.79
C ASP A 136 -7.59 18.45 -11.29
N MET A 137 -6.86 17.33 -11.36
CA MET A 137 -7.26 16.05 -10.80
C MET A 137 -6.78 15.90 -9.35
N TYR A 138 -7.61 15.32 -8.48
CA TYR A 138 -7.32 15.14 -7.06
C TYR A 138 -7.40 13.66 -6.67
N PHE A 139 -6.30 13.09 -6.19
CA PHE A 139 -6.26 11.66 -5.83
C PHE A 139 -5.26 11.36 -4.70
N SER A 140 -5.41 10.19 -4.09
CA SER A 140 -4.37 9.54 -3.29
C SER A 140 -4.02 8.19 -3.90
N ILE A 141 -2.79 7.76 -3.67
CA ILE A 141 -2.32 6.43 -4.06
C ILE A 141 -1.52 5.79 -2.94
N GLY A 142 -1.57 4.47 -2.82
CA GLY A 142 -0.82 3.72 -1.83
C GLY A 142 -0.75 2.23 -2.15
N ALA A 143 0.12 1.54 -1.42
CA ALA A 143 0.24 0.08 -1.45
C ALA A 143 -0.14 -0.51 -0.10
N HIS A 144 -0.64 -1.74 -0.07
CA HIS A 144 -0.98 -2.45 1.16
C HIS A 144 -0.46 -3.90 1.18
N PRO A 145 0.84 -4.15 0.91
CA PRO A 145 1.37 -5.52 0.88
C PRO A 145 1.33 -6.15 2.26
N GLY A 146 0.64 -7.29 2.40
CA GLY A 146 0.71 -8.17 3.56
C GLY A 146 1.81 -9.20 3.39
N PHE A 147 2.74 -9.21 4.34
CA PHE A 147 3.87 -10.12 4.34
C PHE A 147 3.63 -11.28 5.28
N SER A 148 3.82 -12.50 4.81
CA SER A 148 3.71 -13.71 5.63
C SER A 148 4.75 -13.68 6.74
N VAL A 149 4.30 -13.81 7.99
CA VAL A 149 5.16 -13.94 9.17
C VAL A 149 4.55 -14.99 10.11
N PRO A 150 5.27 -16.08 10.42
CA PRO A 150 6.67 -16.37 10.08
C PRO A 150 6.87 -16.69 8.59
N PHE A 151 8.00 -16.28 8.01
CA PHE A 151 8.40 -16.73 6.67
C PHE A 151 9.14 -18.09 6.71
N ASP A 152 9.77 -18.45 7.83
CA ASP A 152 10.43 -19.75 7.99
C ASP A 152 9.59 -20.77 8.76
N LYS A 153 9.69 -22.03 8.33
CA LYS A 153 9.01 -23.14 8.98
C LYS A 153 9.56 -23.35 10.40
N GLY A 154 8.65 -23.41 11.38
CA GLY A 154 8.98 -23.71 12.76
C GLY A 154 9.20 -22.49 13.65
N LEU A 155 9.29 -21.29 13.07
CA LEU A 155 9.25 -20.04 13.82
C LEU A 155 7.81 -19.62 14.13
N LYS A 156 7.66 -18.69 15.06
CA LYS A 156 6.38 -18.08 15.47
C LYS A 156 6.37 -16.60 15.11
N PHE A 157 5.19 -16.00 15.12
CA PHE A 157 5.03 -14.56 14.87
C PHE A 157 5.88 -13.74 15.87
N GLU A 158 5.89 -14.15 17.13
CA GLU A 158 6.61 -13.49 18.22
C GLU A 158 8.14 -13.72 18.19
N ASP A 159 8.64 -14.57 17.29
CA ASP A 159 10.08 -14.72 17.07
C ASP A 159 10.65 -13.59 16.20
N TYR A 160 9.79 -12.76 15.60
CA TYR A 160 10.17 -11.67 14.70
C TYR A 160 10.16 -10.31 15.39
N LYS A 161 10.88 -9.37 14.78
CA LYS A 161 10.93 -7.95 15.16
C LYS A 161 10.85 -7.08 13.92
N VAL A 162 10.40 -5.85 14.14
CA VAL A 162 10.37 -4.79 13.14
C VAL A 162 11.42 -3.74 13.51
N GLN A 163 12.19 -3.33 12.51
CA GLN A 163 13.15 -2.25 12.61
C GLN A 163 12.85 -1.20 11.55
N VAL A 164 12.85 0.08 11.93
CA VAL A 164 12.68 1.22 11.05
C VAL A 164 13.98 2.02 11.04
N ASP A 165 14.61 2.12 9.88
CA ASP A 165 15.84 2.89 9.65
C ASP A 165 15.56 4.09 8.73
N PRO A 166 16.18 5.27 8.94
CA PRO A 166 17.02 5.62 10.09
C PRO A 166 16.20 5.67 11.39
N VAL A 167 16.85 5.44 12.53
CA VAL A 167 16.26 5.67 13.85
C VAL A 167 16.16 7.18 14.09
N GLU A 168 14.94 7.70 14.05
CA GLU A 168 14.66 9.13 14.22
C GLU A 168 13.27 9.37 14.81
N THR A 169 13.04 10.60 15.25
CA THR A 169 11.73 11.01 15.75
C THR A 169 10.74 11.22 14.60
N ARG A 170 9.72 10.37 14.54
CA ARG A 170 8.63 10.47 13.57
C ARG A 170 7.34 10.91 14.23
N THR A 171 6.42 11.44 13.43
CA THR A 171 5.07 11.81 13.91
C THR A 171 4.15 10.63 13.70
N HIS A 172 3.67 10.03 14.77
CA HIS A 172 2.58 9.05 14.77
C HIS A 172 1.25 9.78 14.60
N ILE A 173 0.42 9.28 13.67
CA ILE A 173 -0.92 9.80 13.39
C ILE A 173 -1.92 8.73 13.81
N PRO A 174 -2.62 8.90 14.94
CA PRO A 174 -3.60 7.92 15.39
C PRO A 174 -4.76 7.73 14.40
N ILE A 175 -5.27 6.50 14.37
CA ILE A 175 -6.52 6.17 13.68
C ILE A 175 -7.65 6.11 14.70
N SER A 176 -8.77 6.76 14.38
CA SER A 176 -10.00 6.73 15.17
C SER A 176 -11.18 6.52 14.22
N ASP A 177 -11.92 5.43 14.41
CA ASP A 177 -13.04 5.03 13.53
C ASP A 177 -12.64 5.00 12.04
N HIS A 178 -11.46 4.43 11.76
CA HIS A 178 -10.85 4.35 10.42
C HIS A 178 -10.53 5.69 9.74
N LEU A 179 -10.57 6.79 10.50
CA LEU A 179 -10.18 8.14 10.08
C LEU A 179 -8.89 8.58 10.79
N VAL A 180 -8.16 9.54 10.24
CA VAL A 180 -6.96 10.09 10.89
C VAL A 180 -7.35 11.14 11.93
N ASP A 181 -6.76 11.05 13.12
CA ASP A 181 -6.93 12.04 14.19
C ASP A 181 -5.71 12.95 14.30
N LEU A 182 -5.73 14.02 13.49
CA LEU A 182 -4.63 14.99 13.41
C LEU A 182 -4.49 15.84 14.69
N ASN A 183 -5.48 15.86 15.59
CA ASN A 183 -5.40 16.63 16.82
C ASN A 183 -4.63 15.89 17.93
N ASN A 184 -4.45 14.58 17.79
CA ASN A 184 -3.78 13.72 18.76
C ASN A 184 -2.45 13.15 18.22
N GLU A 185 -1.80 13.84 17.28
CA GLU A 185 -0.48 13.45 16.79
C GLU A 185 0.56 13.36 17.91
N GLN A 186 1.40 12.33 17.85
CA GLN A 186 2.43 12.07 18.86
C GLN A 186 3.81 11.98 18.22
N LYS A 187 4.85 12.41 18.94
CA LYS A 187 6.24 12.18 18.54
C LYS A 187 6.70 10.86 19.11
N VAL A 188 7.24 10.00 18.25
CA VAL A 188 7.80 8.69 18.63
C VAL A 188 9.25 8.68 18.22
N GLU A 189 10.16 8.50 19.17
CA GLU A 189 11.62 8.56 18.93
C GLU A 189 12.18 7.29 18.27
N ASN A 190 11.50 6.16 18.45
CA ASN A 190 11.92 4.86 17.96
C ASN A 190 10.69 4.03 17.58
N GLN A 191 10.60 3.62 16.32
CA GLN A 191 9.46 2.86 15.79
C GLN A 191 9.75 1.34 15.76
N ASN A 192 10.88 0.90 16.32
CA ASN A 192 11.22 -0.52 16.42
C ASN A 192 10.35 -1.19 17.48
N PHE A 193 9.89 -2.41 17.20
CA PHE A 193 9.15 -3.23 18.15
C PHE A 193 9.39 -4.72 17.91
N SER A 194 9.28 -5.52 18.96
CA SER A 194 9.14 -6.97 18.83
C SER A 194 7.71 -7.29 18.42
N MET A 195 7.52 -8.21 17.46
CA MET A 195 6.18 -8.55 17.00
C MET A 195 5.35 -9.14 18.13
N ALA A 196 4.25 -8.47 18.42
CA ALA A 196 3.23 -8.88 19.38
C ALA A 196 1.86 -8.54 18.80
N ARG A 197 0.85 -9.36 19.11
CA ARG A 197 -0.49 -9.23 18.53
C ARG A 197 -1.22 -7.97 18.98
N ASP A 198 -1.07 -7.62 20.25
CA ASP A 198 -1.68 -6.45 20.86
C ASP A 198 -1.11 -5.12 20.34
N TYR A 199 -0.01 -5.13 19.59
CA TYR A 199 0.53 -3.92 18.95
C TYR A 199 -0.44 -3.27 17.95
N PHE A 200 -1.38 -4.04 17.38
CA PHE A 200 -2.38 -3.57 16.41
C PHE A 200 -3.81 -3.49 16.97
N VAL A 201 -3.96 -3.41 18.30
CA VAL A 201 -5.27 -3.36 18.97
C VAL A 201 -6.08 -2.11 18.58
N ASP A 202 -5.39 -0.98 18.36
CA ASP A 202 -5.98 0.31 18.03
C ASP A 202 -5.94 0.60 16.51
N ASP A 203 -6.00 -0.45 15.68
CA ASP A 203 -5.90 -0.40 14.21
C ASP A 203 -4.46 -0.11 13.70
N ALA A 204 -4.33 0.34 12.45
CA ALA A 204 -3.04 0.58 11.80
C ALA A 204 -2.21 1.65 12.52
N VAL A 205 -0.90 1.37 12.67
CA VAL A 205 0.08 2.31 13.23
C VAL A 205 0.68 3.12 12.07
N VAL A 206 0.41 4.43 12.06
CA VAL A 206 0.73 5.30 10.91
C VAL A 206 1.78 6.34 11.29
N TYR A 207 2.82 6.46 10.47
CA TYR A 207 3.87 7.46 10.64
C TYR A 207 4.01 8.38 9.43
N ARG A 208 4.23 9.67 9.69
CA ARG A 208 4.64 10.67 8.69
C ARG A 208 6.13 10.54 8.40
N LEU A 209 6.49 10.56 7.12
CA LEU A 209 7.86 10.55 6.62
C LEU A 209 8.33 11.96 6.24
N ASN A 210 9.49 12.36 6.77
CA ASN A 210 10.21 13.54 6.31
C ASN A 210 11.25 13.15 5.26
N ASP A 211 11.93 12.03 5.51
CA ASP A 211 12.92 11.38 4.67
C ASP A 211 12.51 9.91 4.41
N PRO A 212 13.08 9.24 3.39
CA PRO A 212 12.84 7.82 3.17
C PRO A 212 13.16 6.97 4.41
N ALA A 213 12.42 5.87 4.59
CA ALA A 213 12.67 4.90 5.63
C ALA A 213 12.67 3.47 5.10
N GLU A 214 13.47 2.61 5.70
CA GLU A 214 13.45 1.17 5.49
C GLU A 214 12.76 0.49 6.68
N VAL A 215 11.68 -0.25 6.42
CA VAL A 215 10.98 -1.05 7.43
C VAL A 215 11.32 -2.52 7.20
N THR A 216 12.02 -3.12 8.16
CA THR A 216 12.54 -4.49 8.06
C THR A 216 11.86 -5.42 9.06
N ILE A 217 11.35 -6.56 8.57
CA ILE A 217 10.91 -7.70 9.38
C ILE A 217 12.03 -8.73 9.38
N SER A 218 12.50 -9.12 10.57
CA SER A 218 13.58 -10.09 10.74
C SER A 218 13.46 -10.87 12.04
N SER A 219 14.18 -11.99 12.15
CA SER A 219 14.33 -12.75 13.38
C SER A 219 15.79 -13.09 13.60
N ASP A 220 16.27 -13.09 14.85
CA ASP A 220 17.62 -13.56 15.18
C ASP A 220 17.75 -15.11 15.05
N LYS A 221 16.64 -15.79 14.72
CA LYS A 221 16.55 -17.24 14.49
C LYS A 221 16.40 -17.60 13.01
N SER A 222 16.49 -16.62 12.11
CA SER A 222 16.31 -16.78 10.68
C SER A 222 17.44 -16.09 9.93
N ASP A 223 17.85 -16.70 8.81
CA ASP A 223 18.75 -16.08 7.84
C ASP A 223 18.00 -15.17 6.86
N HIS A 224 16.67 -15.33 6.75
CA HIS A 224 15.82 -14.54 5.90
C HIS A 224 15.43 -13.20 6.55
N LYS A 225 15.34 -12.15 5.73
CA LYS A 225 14.75 -10.87 6.10
C LYS A 225 14.01 -10.22 4.95
N LEU A 226 12.97 -9.47 5.31
CA LEU A 226 12.18 -8.69 4.38
C LEU A 226 12.33 -7.21 4.72
N THR A 227 12.68 -6.38 3.74
CA THR A 227 12.79 -4.92 3.91
C THR A 227 11.93 -4.22 2.88
N LEU A 228 11.06 -3.33 3.32
CA LEU A 228 10.37 -2.37 2.46
C LEU A 228 11.05 -1.01 2.58
N ASP A 229 11.57 -0.49 1.47
CA ASP A 229 12.05 0.89 1.36
C ASP A 229 10.91 1.77 0.87
N THR A 230 10.54 2.77 1.66
CA THR A 230 9.43 3.69 1.37
C THR A 230 9.77 4.67 0.25
N VAL A 231 11.05 4.85 -0.05
CA VAL A 231 11.61 5.76 -1.06
C VAL A 231 10.94 7.14 -1.03
N ASN A 232 9.99 7.44 -1.92
CA ASN A 232 9.37 8.77 -1.98
C ASN A 232 7.98 8.86 -1.32
N ALA A 233 7.54 7.83 -0.58
CA ALA A 233 6.30 7.85 0.19
C ALA A 233 6.27 8.99 1.21
N LYS A 234 5.06 9.47 1.54
CA LYS A 234 4.85 10.55 2.51
C LYS A 234 4.45 10.03 3.87
N PHE A 235 3.90 8.82 3.91
CA PHE A 235 3.50 8.12 5.11
C PHE A 235 3.80 6.64 4.93
N PHE A 236 3.93 5.92 6.03
CA PHE A 236 3.80 4.47 6.03
C PHE A 236 2.87 4.00 7.14
N GLY A 237 2.05 3.00 6.82
CA GLY A 237 1.23 2.26 7.76
C GLY A 237 1.87 0.93 8.10
N MET A 238 1.59 0.43 9.30
CA MET A 238 1.89 -0.92 9.73
C MET A 238 0.63 -1.51 10.34
N TRP A 239 0.25 -2.71 9.89
CA TRP A 239 -1.02 -3.31 10.30
C TRP A 239 -0.97 -4.83 10.31
N SER A 240 -1.77 -5.46 11.18
CA SER A 240 -2.10 -6.87 11.14
C SER A 240 -3.52 -7.03 11.70
N THR A 241 -4.18 -8.14 11.40
CA THR A 241 -5.51 -8.39 11.97
C THR A 241 -5.46 -8.54 13.48
N TYR A 242 -6.41 -7.91 14.17
CA TYR A 242 -6.66 -8.09 15.60
C TYR A 242 -8.17 -8.30 15.82
N PRO A 243 -8.61 -9.20 16.73
CA PRO A 243 -7.83 -10.10 17.60
C PRO A 243 -7.56 -11.49 16.99
N ASP A 244 -7.65 -11.66 15.65
CA ASP A 244 -7.51 -12.98 15.02
C ASP A 244 -6.06 -13.49 15.02
N ASP A 245 -5.77 -14.45 15.90
CA ASP A 245 -4.45 -15.11 16.02
C ASP A 245 -4.03 -15.87 14.75
N ASN A 246 -4.96 -16.17 13.84
CA ASN A 246 -4.65 -16.78 12.54
C ASN A 246 -4.03 -15.79 11.55
N GLY A 247 -4.02 -14.49 11.86
CA GLY A 247 -3.35 -13.42 11.10
C GLY A 247 -1.83 -13.55 11.08
N LYS A 248 -1.30 -14.58 10.44
CA LYS A 248 0.14 -14.81 10.29
C LYS A 248 0.76 -13.94 9.19
N PHE A 249 0.49 -12.65 9.28
CA PHE A 249 1.05 -11.65 8.38
C PHE A 249 1.18 -10.30 9.08
N MET A 250 1.98 -9.42 8.49
CA MET A 250 2.03 -8.00 8.81
C MET A 250 2.08 -7.21 7.50
N CYS A 251 1.25 -6.19 7.40
CA CYS A 251 1.32 -5.20 6.33
C CYS A 251 2.33 -4.10 6.65
N ILE A 252 3.07 -3.68 5.62
CA ILE A 252 3.88 -2.46 5.63
C ILE A 252 3.45 -1.66 4.41
N GLU A 253 2.95 -0.45 4.62
CA GLU A 253 2.08 0.20 3.64
C GLU A 253 2.59 1.60 3.28
N PRO A 254 3.37 1.76 2.20
CA PRO A 254 3.81 3.08 1.75
C PRO A 254 2.65 3.84 1.09
N TRP A 255 2.43 5.08 1.52
CA TRP A 255 1.30 5.89 1.08
C TRP A 255 1.69 7.30 0.60
N TRP A 256 0.97 7.76 -0.42
CA TRP A 256 0.94 9.13 -0.95
C TRP A 256 -0.47 9.69 -0.78
N GLY A 257 -0.94 9.66 0.47
CA GLY A 257 -2.23 10.12 0.92
C GLY A 257 -2.67 9.37 2.17
N LEU A 258 -3.77 9.81 2.78
CA LEU A 258 -4.28 9.25 4.03
C LEU A 258 -5.80 9.11 3.98
N ALA A 259 -6.36 8.41 4.97
CA ALA A 259 -7.78 8.46 5.27
C ALA A 259 -8.24 9.90 5.53
N ASP A 260 -9.55 10.14 5.50
CA ASP A 260 -10.10 11.43 5.91
C ASP A 260 -9.77 11.73 7.36
N LYS A 261 -9.68 13.03 7.65
CA LYS A 261 -9.60 13.52 9.04
C LYS A 261 -10.97 13.38 9.72
N THR A 262 -10.97 13.19 11.03
CA THR A 262 -12.21 13.08 11.83
C THR A 262 -13.15 14.28 11.66
N ASP A 263 -12.60 15.46 11.42
CA ASP A 263 -13.31 16.72 11.15
C ASP A 263 -13.38 17.08 9.65
N SER A 264 -13.34 16.09 8.73
CA SER A 264 -13.47 16.30 7.28
C SER A 264 -14.75 17.07 6.93
N ASP A 265 -14.65 17.97 5.95
CA ASP A 265 -15.80 18.67 5.34
C ASP A 265 -16.34 17.93 4.11
N ASN A 266 -15.78 16.75 3.80
CA ASN A 266 -16.08 15.88 2.68
C ASN A 266 -15.84 16.52 1.29
N ASP A 267 -15.20 17.69 1.18
CA ASP A 267 -14.77 18.21 -0.12
C ASP A 267 -13.43 17.56 -0.51
N LEU A 268 -13.42 16.82 -1.62
CA LEU A 268 -12.23 16.12 -2.08
C LEU A 268 -11.05 17.09 -2.31
N LYS A 269 -11.32 18.32 -2.74
CA LYS A 269 -10.28 19.34 -3.01
C LYS A 269 -9.64 19.84 -1.71
N HIS A 270 -10.31 19.68 -0.56
CA HIS A 270 -9.81 20.05 0.77
C HIS A 270 -9.26 18.85 1.56
N LYS A 271 -9.40 17.63 1.04
CA LYS A 271 -8.95 16.41 1.70
C LYS A 271 -7.47 16.50 2.08
N TYR A 272 -7.17 16.25 3.36
CA TYR A 272 -5.81 16.27 3.85
C TYR A 272 -4.92 15.23 3.13
N ALA A 273 -3.68 15.63 2.82
CA ALA A 273 -2.69 14.82 2.12
C ALA A 273 -3.10 14.30 0.73
N ILE A 274 -4.11 14.91 0.09
CA ILE A 274 -4.45 14.57 -1.29
C ILE A 274 -3.41 15.13 -2.27
N ASN A 275 -3.12 14.38 -3.34
CA ASN A 275 -2.30 14.87 -4.44
C ASN A 275 -3.19 15.65 -5.39
N LYS A 276 -2.69 16.82 -5.81
CA LYS A 276 -3.27 17.65 -6.85
C LYS A 276 -2.40 17.54 -8.10
N LEU A 277 -2.99 17.17 -9.23
CA LEU A 277 -2.30 16.97 -10.50
C LEU A 277 -2.95 17.82 -11.59
N ALA A 278 -2.17 18.71 -12.21
CA ALA A 278 -2.65 19.59 -13.27
C ALA A 278 -3.03 18.79 -14.55
N PRO A 279 -3.82 19.37 -15.46
CA PRO A 279 -4.17 18.75 -16.74
C PRO A 279 -2.93 18.25 -17.48
N LYS A 280 -2.98 17.00 -17.98
CA LYS A 280 -1.92 16.37 -18.80
C LYS A 280 -0.57 16.17 -18.10
N GLU A 281 -0.48 16.46 -16.80
CA GLU A 281 0.68 16.15 -15.98
C GLU A 281 0.69 14.69 -15.53
N GLN A 282 1.86 14.24 -15.08
CA GLN A 282 2.08 12.91 -14.54
C GLN A 282 2.63 13.01 -13.11
N PHE A 283 2.08 12.18 -12.23
CA PHE A 283 2.62 11.93 -10.90
C PHE A 283 3.33 10.58 -10.85
N GLU A 284 4.42 10.51 -10.09
CA GLU A 284 5.21 9.30 -9.89
C GLU A 284 5.42 9.01 -8.39
N ALA A 285 5.05 7.80 -7.98
CA ALA A 285 5.25 7.22 -6.66
C ALA A 285 5.95 5.88 -6.79
N TYR A 286 6.87 5.55 -5.89
CA TYR A 286 7.57 4.27 -5.94
C TYR A 286 8.12 3.84 -4.59
N PHE A 287 8.24 2.53 -4.43
CA PHE A 287 8.81 1.86 -3.26
C PHE A 287 9.48 0.56 -3.70
N SER A 288 10.21 -0.10 -2.81
CA SER A 288 10.80 -1.40 -3.13
C SER A 288 10.72 -2.38 -1.98
N ILE A 289 10.73 -3.67 -2.32
CA ILE A 289 10.72 -4.79 -1.38
C ILE A 289 11.93 -5.66 -1.67
N SER A 290 12.82 -5.80 -0.69
CA SER A 290 14.01 -6.66 -0.76
C SER A 290 13.83 -7.89 0.11
N ILE A 291 14.20 -9.06 -0.43
CA ILE A 291 14.18 -10.34 0.28
C ILE A 291 15.61 -10.87 0.36
N LYS A 292 16.21 -10.87 1.54
CA LYS A 292 17.56 -11.41 1.74
C LYS A 292 17.53 -12.68 2.54
#